data_AF-A0A2D5GU88-F1
#
_entry.id   AF-A0A2D5GU88-F1
#
_cell.length_a   1.000
_cell.length_b   1.000
_cell.length_c   1.000
_cell.angle_alpha   90.00
_cell.angle_beta   90.00
_cell.angle_gamma   90.00
#
_symmetry.space_group_name_H-M   'P 1'
#
loop_
_entity.id
_entity.type
_entity.pdbx_description
1 polymer ?
#
loop_
_entity_poly.entity_id
_entity_poly.type
_entity_poly.pdbx_seq_one_letter_code
_entity_poly.pdbx_strand_id
1 'polypeptide(L)'
;MLQLFHPLLTLIATASDSLLAKYVLYLKNENRILRDRIPGEIHTKPHERAQLLKYGKPLGKAINELITILTPGTFHRWVREEKRRRKRKLIGRPGKSAVLRELDLKIARETGFGYTRILGELRKLGISRICRQTVKNIVKEAGIEPSPKRSTGTWEIIHFLNHTVYRRNEPSITAAWPINNHSRDL
;
A
#
# COMPACT_ATOMS: atom_id res chain seq x y z
N MET A 1 -11.55 -3.04 -49.25
CA MET A 1 -12.42 -1.88 -48.98
C MET A 1 -11.81 -0.85 -48.01
N LEU A 2 -10.92 -1.20 -47.07
CA LEU A 2 -10.32 -0.23 -46.12
C LEU A 2 -9.23 0.71 -46.69
N GLN A 3 -8.65 0.40 -47.86
CA GLN A 3 -7.50 1.14 -48.43
C GLN A 3 -7.86 2.51 -49.04
N LEU A 4 -9.12 2.70 -49.48
CA LEU A 4 -9.59 3.96 -50.09
C LEU A 4 -9.93 5.05 -49.07
N PHE A 5 -10.25 4.66 -47.83
CA PHE A 5 -10.62 5.61 -46.78
C PHE A 5 -9.40 6.27 -46.12
N HIS A 6 -8.23 5.63 -46.18
CA HIS A 6 -7.02 6.15 -45.57
C HIS A 6 -6.55 7.50 -46.14
N PRO A 7 -6.46 7.70 -47.48
CA PRO A 7 -6.06 9.00 -48.05
C PRO A 7 -7.06 10.12 -47.75
N LEU A 8 -8.35 9.79 -47.65
CA LEU A 8 -9.39 10.76 -47.28
C LEU A 8 -9.29 11.14 -45.80
N LEU A 9 -9.05 10.16 -44.92
CA LEU A 9 -8.85 10.40 -43.49
C LEU A 9 -7.57 11.21 -43.23
N THR A 10 -6.48 10.97 -43.95
CA THR A 10 -5.26 11.78 -43.83
C THR A 10 -5.44 13.19 -44.39
N LEU A 11 -6.18 13.37 -45.48
CA LEU A 11 -6.52 14.70 -45.99
C LEU A 11 -7.38 15.49 -45.00
N ILE A 12 -8.40 14.86 -44.41
CA ILE A 12 -9.23 15.49 -43.37
C ILE A 12 -8.40 15.79 -42.12
N ALA A 13 -7.56 14.87 -41.67
CA ALA A 13 -6.69 15.09 -40.50
C ALA A 13 -5.72 16.25 -40.75
N THR A 14 -5.03 16.29 -41.88
CA THR A 14 -4.07 17.37 -42.22
C THR A 14 -4.75 18.72 -42.42
N ALA A 15 -5.93 18.75 -43.06
CA ALA A 15 -6.73 19.96 -43.17
C ALA A 15 -7.17 20.47 -41.79
N SER A 16 -7.59 19.55 -40.91
CA SER A 16 -7.98 19.84 -39.53
C SER A 16 -6.79 20.35 -38.70
N ASP A 17 -5.62 19.75 -38.85
CA ASP A 17 -4.39 20.16 -38.14
C ASP A 17 -3.99 21.60 -38.50
N SER A 18 -4.15 21.99 -39.77
CA SER A 18 -3.85 23.36 -40.22
C SER A 18 -4.79 24.40 -39.58
N LEU A 19 -6.07 24.05 -39.39
CA LEU A 19 -7.06 24.92 -38.78
C LEU A 19 -6.87 24.99 -37.26
N LEU A 20 -6.60 23.86 -36.62
CA LEU A 20 -6.27 23.81 -35.20
C LEU A 20 -4.99 24.60 -34.89
N ALA A 21 -3.97 24.53 -35.76
CA ALA A 21 -2.76 25.35 -35.63
C ALA A 21 -3.05 26.85 -35.67
N LYS A 22 -3.95 27.30 -36.56
CA LYS A 22 -4.42 28.69 -36.61
C LYS A 22 -5.14 29.10 -35.33
N TYR A 23 -6.01 28.24 -34.80
CA TYR A 23 -6.68 28.49 -33.52
C TYR A 23 -5.70 28.61 -32.35
N VAL A 24 -4.72 27.71 -32.26
CA VAL A 24 -3.68 27.78 -31.22
C VAL A 24 -2.85 29.07 -31.36
N LEU A 25 -2.49 29.46 -32.58
CA LEU A 25 -1.74 30.69 -32.83
C LEU A 25 -2.54 31.94 -32.42
N TYR A 26 -3.82 31.99 -32.76
CA TYR A 26 -4.72 33.06 -32.34
C TYR A 26 -4.79 33.15 -30.81
N LEU A 27 -5.09 32.03 -30.14
CA LEU A 27 -5.19 31.97 -28.68
C LEU A 27 -3.86 32.32 -27.98
N LYS A 28 -2.72 31.96 -28.56
CA LYS A 28 -1.40 32.39 -28.04
C LYS A 28 -1.22 33.90 -28.11
N ASN A 29 -1.57 34.51 -29.23
CA ASN A 29 -1.48 35.96 -29.40
C ASN A 29 -2.46 36.71 -28.51
N GLU A 30 -3.69 36.24 -28.39
CA GLU A 30 -4.70 36.80 -27.49
C GLU A 30 -4.22 36.72 -26.02
N ASN A 31 -3.73 35.55 -25.58
CA ASN A 31 -3.14 35.40 -24.25
C ASN A 31 -1.94 36.34 -24.03
N ARG A 32 -1.10 36.57 -25.04
CA ARG A 32 -0.01 37.56 -24.95
C ARG A 32 -0.56 38.96 -24.68
N ILE A 33 -1.52 39.41 -25.49
CA ILE A 33 -2.16 40.73 -25.34
C ILE A 33 -2.80 40.88 -23.95
N LEU A 34 -3.51 39.85 -23.48
CA LEU A 34 -4.14 39.89 -22.16
C LEU A 34 -3.11 40.01 -21.04
N ARG A 35 -1.97 39.32 -21.15
CA ARG A 35 -0.91 39.38 -20.15
C ARG A 35 -0.19 40.72 -20.15
N ASP A 36 0.06 41.30 -21.32
CA ASP A 36 0.69 42.61 -21.45
C ASP A 36 -0.15 43.71 -20.78
N ARG A 37 -1.47 43.51 -20.68
CA ARG A 37 -2.40 44.41 -19.98
C ARG A 37 -2.45 44.23 -18.47
N ILE A 38 -1.97 43.10 -17.93
CA ILE A 38 -2.02 42.82 -16.49
C ILE A 38 -0.75 43.39 -15.84
N PRO A 39 -0.87 44.37 -14.93
CA PRO A 39 0.29 44.88 -14.20
C PRO A 39 0.75 43.85 -13.16
N GLY A 40 2.03 43.48 -13.21
CA GLY A 40 2.68 42.64 -12.21
C GLY A 40 2.76 41.14 -12.55
N GLU A 41 3.25 40.35 -11.60
CA GLU A 41 3.49 38.91 -11.79
C GLU A 41 2.21 38.08 -11.56
N ILE A 42 1.88 37.21 -12.52
CA ILE A 42 0.72 36.32 -12.44
C ILE A 42 1.02 35.14 -11.50
N HIS A 43 0.51 35.24 -10.27
CA HIS A 43 0.61 34.17 -9.29
C HIS A 43 -0.47 33.12 -9.52
N THR A 44 -0.06 31.86 -9.63
CA THR A 44 -0.98 30.74 -9.83
C THR A 44 -1.57 30.24 -8.52
N LYS A 45 -2.91 30.17 -8.46
CA LYS A 45 -3.65 29.61 -7.33
C LYS A 45 -3.62 28.07 -7.36
N PRO A 46 -3.85 27.39 -6.23
CA PRO A 46 -3.84 25.93 -6.18
C PRO A 46 -4.80 25.24 -7.16
N HIS A 47 -5.98 25.82 -7.40
CA HIS A 47 -6.97 25.26 -8.34
C HIS A 47 -6.54 25.44 -9.80
N GLU A 48 -5.97 26.60 -10.16
CA GLU A 48 -5.39 26.87 -11.48
C GLU A 48 -4.24 25.91 -11.78
N ARG A 49 -3.35 25.69 -10.79
CA ARG A 49 -2.30 24.67 -10.87
C ARG A 49 -2.87 23.29 -11.18
N ALA A 50 -3.97 22.90 -10.53
CA ALA A 50 -4.60 21.60 -10.79
C ALA A 50 -5.17 21.51 -12.22
N GLN A 51 -5.79 22.58 -12.72
CA GLN A 51 -6.29 22.64 -14.09
C GLN A 51 -5.15 22.58 -15.12
N LEU A 52 -4.08 23.36 -14.93
CA LEU A 52 -2.90 23.34 -15.80
C LEU A 52 -2.27 21.94 -15.85
N LEU A 53 -2.17 21.26 -14.71
CA LEU A 53 -1.67 19.87 -14.67
C LEU A 53 -2.63 18.87 -15.32
N LYS A 54 -3.95 19.08 -15.23
CA LYS A 54 -4.96 18.20 -15.84
C LYS A 54 -4.84 18.22 -17.37
N TYR A 55 -4.79 19.41 -17.97
CA TYR A 55 -4.73 19.57 -19.43
C TYR A 55 -3.31 19.51 -20.00
N GLY A 56 -2.28 19.84 -19.21
CA GLY A 56 -0.90 19.84 -19.67
C GLY A 56 -0.24 18.46 -19.73
N LYS A 57 -0.63 17.50 -18.87
CA LYS A 57 0.01 16.17 -18.85
C LYS A 57 -0.17 15.36 -20.15
N PRO A 58 -1.37 15.30 -20.77
CA PRO A 58 -1.56 14.58 -22.02
C PRO A 58 -0.68 15.10 -23.16
N LEU A 59 -0.29 16.38 -23.12
CA LEU A 59 0.52 17.02 -24.16
C LEU A 59 2.00 16.61 -24.12
N GLY A 60 2.46 15.95 -23.05
CA GLY A 60 3.83 15.41 -22.97
C GLY A 60 4.90 16.49 -23.12
N LYS A 61 5.77 16.38 -24.13
CA LYS A 61 6.85 17.36 -24.40
C LYS A 61 6.34 18.63 -25.10
N ALA A 62 5.24 18.54 -25.85
CA ALA A 62 4.67 19.68 -26.60
C ALA A 62 4.20 20.82 -25.67
N ILE A 63 3.98 20.52 -24.38
CA ILE A 63 3.66 21.55 -23.37
C ILE A 63 4.72 22.65 -23.30
N ASN A 64 5.99 22.34 -23.58
CA ASN A 64 7.08 23.30 -23.50
C ASN A 64 6.91 24.46 -24.50
N GLU A 65 6.27 24.21 -25.63
CA GLU A 65 6.00 25.23 -26.66
C GLU A 65 4.71 26.01 -26.36
N LEU A 66 3.80 25.44 -25.58
CA LEU A 66 2.49 26.01 -25.28
C LEU A 66 2.47 26.81 -23.98
N ILE A 67 3.34 26.47 -23.02
CA ILE A 67 3.30 27.02 -21.68
C ILE A 67 3.85 28.45 -21.66
N THR A 68 2.99 29.41 -21.34
CA THR A 68 3.36 30.82 -21.25
C THR A 68 3.28 31.34 -19.81
N ILE A 69 2.35 30.81 -18.99
CA ILE A 69 2.11 31.23 -17.60
C ILE A 69 3.21 30.78 -16.65
N LEU A 70 3.82 29.63 -16.93
CA LEU A 70 4.83 29.04 -16.07
C LEU A 70 6.06 28.70 -16.90
N THR A 71 7.22 28.72 -16.27
CA THR A 71 8.42 28.12 -16.85
C THR A 71 8.20 26.60 -17.04
N PRO A 72 8.63 26.00 -18.16
CA PRO A 72 8.54 24.55 -18.36
C PRO A 72 9.09 23.72 -17.18
N GLY A 73 10.19 24.17 -16.57
CA GLY A 73 10.77 23.51 -15.39
C GLY A 73 9.82 23.48 -14.18
N THR A 74 9.05 24.54 -13.95
CA THR A 74 8.06 24.63 -12.88
C THR A 74 6.92 23.63 -13.10
N PHE A 75 6.44 23.52 -14.33
CA PHE A 75 5.41 22.54 -14.69
C PHE A 75 5.87 21.11 -14.43
N HIS A 76 7.06 20.73 -14.93
CA HIS A 76 7.61 19.39 -14.71
C HIS A 76 7.93 19.10 -13.24
N ARG A 77 8.34 20.11 -12.45
CA ARG A 77 8.46 20.01 -10.99
C ARG A 77 7.12 19.65 -10.36
N TRP A 78 6.05 20.35 -10.73
CA TRP A 78 4.71 20.09 -10.18
C TRP A 78 4.15 18.73 -10.56
N VAL A 79 4.38 18.26 -11.81
CA VAL A 79 4.01 16.91 -12.25
C VAL A 79 4.70 15.86 -11.38
N ARG A 80 5.99 16.05 -11.04
CA ARG A 80 6.74 15.14 -10.15
C ARG A 80 6.20 15.16 -8.71
N GLU A 81 5.90 16.35 -8.18
CA GLU A 81 5.35 16.50 -6.82
C GLU A 81 4.01 15.79 -6.65
N GLU A 82 3.11 15.88 -7.64
CA GLU A 82 1.83 15.19 -7.59
C GLU A 82 1.99 13.67 -7.60
N LYS A 83 2.89 13.15 -8.44
CA LYS A 83 3.24 11.72 -8.44
C LYS A 83 3.81 11.29 -7.09
N ARG A 84 4.66 12.11 -6.46
CA ARG A 84 5.20 11.83 -5.11
C ARG A 84 4.13 11.84 -4.04
N ARG A 85 3.17 12.77 -4.07
CA ARG A 85 2.04 12.81 -3.14
C ARG A 85 1.20 11.53 -3.22
N ARG A 86 0.90 11.05 -4.44
CA ARG A 86 0.19 9.78 -4.65
C ARG A 86 1.00 8.56 -4.21
N LYS A 87 2.32 8.62 -4.32
CA LYS A 87 3.25 7.54 -3.97
C LYS A 87 3.83 7.66 -2.56
N ARG A 88 3.24 8.46 -1.65
CA ARG A 88 3.63 8.44 -0.24
C ARG A 88 3.31 7.06 0.35
N LYS A 89 4.22 6.11 0.17
CA LYS A 89 4.30 4.89 0.97
C LYS A 89 4.57 5.34 2.40
N LEU A 90 3.90 4.72 3.37
CA LEU A 90 4.32 4.79 4.77
C LEU A 90 5.80 4.39 4.79
N ILE A 91 6.67 5.33 5.16
CA ILE A 91 8.11 5.07 5.30
C ILE A 91 8.24 4.10 6.48
N GLY A 92 8.57 2.84 6.19
CA GLY A 92 8.84 1.81 7.18
C GLY A 92 8.78 0.39 6.60
N ARG A 93 9.73 -0.48 7.00
CA ARG A 93 9.57 -1.95 6.91
C ARG A 93 8.22 -2.29 7.55
N PRO A 94 7.35 -3.12 6.95
CA PRO A 94 6.16 -3.59 7.66
C PRO A 94 6.64 -4.10 9.01
N GLY A 95 6.23 -3.43 10.09
CA GLY A 95 6.71 -3.76 11.42
C GLY A 95 6.44 -5.24 11.65
N LYS A 96 7.28 -5.92 12.43
CA LYS A 96 7.00 -7.31 12.86
C LYS A 96 5.56 -7.44 13.40
N SER A 97 4.99 -6.33 13.88
CA SER A 97 3.57 -6.15 14.19
C SER A 97 2.57 -6.52 13.09
N ALA A 98 2.84 -6.33 11.80
CA ALA A 98 1.88 -6.65 10.73
C ALA A 98 1.71 -8.17 10.56
N VAL A 99 2.82 -8.90 10.52
CA VAL A 99 2.82 -10.38 10.46
C VAL A 99 2.21 -10.96 11.73
N LEU A 100 2.55 -10.38 12.89
CA LEU A 100 1.97 -10.79 14.17
C LEU A 100 0.47 -10.50 14.24
N ARG A 101 0.01 -9.35 13.74
CA ARG A 101 -1.40 -8.97 13.67
C ARG A 101 -2.16 -9.92 12.76
N GLU A 102 -1.59 -10.29 11.62
CA GLU A 102 -2.22 -11.26 10.71
C GLU A 102 -2.34 -12.65 11.36
N LEU A 103 -1.30 -13.11 12.04
CA LEU A 103 -1.32 -14.38 12.77
C LEU A 103 -2.35 -14.39 13.91
N ASP A 104 -2.39 -13.31 14.70
CA ASP A 104 -3.33 -13.13 15.81
C ASP A 104 -4.78 -13.16 15.31
N LEU A 105 -5.05 -12.46 14.20
CA LEU A 105 -6.37 -12.44 13.55
C LEU A 105 -6.73 -13.78 12.91
N LYS A 106 -5.77 -14.50 12.34
CA LYS A 106 -5.99 -15.83 11.76
C LYS A 106 -6.43 -16.81 12.84
N ILE A 107 -5.70 -16.89 13.96
CA ILE A 107 -6.05 -17.75 15.10
C ILE A 107 -7.43 -17.36 15.65
N ALA A 108 -7.69 -16.07 15.83
CA ALA A 108 -8.98 -15.59 16.35
C ALA A 108 -10.16 -15.98 15.44
N ARG A 109 -10.01 -15.87 14.11
CA ARG A 109 -11.07 -16.23 13.15
C ARG A 109 -11.30 -17.73 13.04
N GLU A 110 -10.23 -18.52 13.03
CA GLU A 110 -10.32 -19.97 12.82
C GLU A 110 -10.81 -20.72 14.06
N THR A 111 -10.54 -20.20 15.27
CA THR A 111 -10.79 -20.93 16.52
C THR A 111 -11.81 -20.26 17.45
N GLY A 112 -12.07 -18.96 17.31
CA GLY A 112 -12.94 -18.20 18.22
C GLY A 112 -12.42 -18.10 19.66
N PHE A 113 -11.14 -18.40 19.90
CA PHE A 113 -10.55 -18.44 21.24
C PHE A 113 -10.58 -17.09 21.97
N GLY A 114 -10.71 -17.16 23.30
CA GLY A 114 -10.55 -15.98 24.15
C GLY A 114 -9.11 -15.44 24.15
N TYR A 115 -8.94 -14.14 24.43
CA TYR A 115 -7.65 -13.42 24.35
C TYR A 115 -6.47 -14.13 25.06
N THR A 116 -6.72 -14.74 26.23
CA THR A 116 -5.69 -15.42 27.02
C THR A 116 -5.21 -16.70 26.35
N ARG A 117 -6.10 -17.41 25.64
CA ARG A 117 -5.76 -18.66 24.95
C ARG A 117 -4.99 -18.38 23.67
N ILE A 118 -5.38 -17.35 22.91
CA ILE A 118 -4.63 -16.87 21.74
C ILE A 118 -3.19 -16.50 22.12
N LEU A 119 -3.01 -15.79 23.23
CA LEU A 119 -1.67 -15.47 23.76
C LEU A 119 -0.84 -16.73 24.07
N GLY A 120 -1.48 -17.79 24.59
CA GLY A 120 -0.83 -19.07 24.84
C GLY A 120 -0.36 -19.76 23.56
N GLU A 121 -1.19 -19.75 22.51
CA GLU A 121 -0.81 -20.30 21.20
C GLU A 121 0.34 -19.51 20.57
N LEU A 122 0.35 -18.17 20.68
CA LEU A 122 1.48 -17.35 20.23
C LEU A 122 2.78 -17.69 20.98
N ARG A 123 2.71 -17.96 22.29
CA ARG A 123 3.89 -18.37 23.08
C ARG A 123 4.43 -19.73 22.66
N LYS A 124 3.56 -20.69 22.32
CA LYS A 124 3.98 -22.01 21.79
C LYS A 124 4.71 -21.88 20.46
N LEU A 125 4.35 -20.90 19.64
CA LEU A 125 5.03 -20.56 18.39
C LEU A 125 6.32 -19.75 18.59
N GLY A 126 6.82 -19.62 19.83
CA GLY A 126 8.06 -18.91 20.14
C GLY A 126 7.92 -17.39 20.23
N ILE A 127 6.70 -16.85 20.18
CA ILE A 127 6.44 -15.41 20.21
C ILE A 127 6.10 -15.00 21.65
N SER A 128 7.12 -14.63 22.43
CA SER A 128 6.98 -14.31 23.86
C SER A 128 6.82 -12.82 24.18
N ARG A 129 7.09 -11.91 23.23
CA ARG A 129 7.15 -10.44 23.45
C ARG A 129 5.81 -9.70 23.28
N ILE A 130 4.67 -10.38 23.41
CA ILE A 130 3.34 -9.78 23.23
C ILE A 130 2.56 -9.86 24.54
N CYS A 131 1.92 -8.76 24.94
CA CYS A 131 1.06 -8.74 26.12
C CYS A 131 -0.41 -9.00 25.74
N ARG A 132 -1.20 -9.50 26.71
CA ARG A 132 -2.63 -9.79 26.52
C ARG A 132 -3.43 -8.58 26.03
N GLN A 133 -3.04 -7.38 26.44
CA GLN A 133 -3.72 -6.14 26.04
C GLN A 133 -3.54 -5.85 24.55
N THR A 134 -2.36 -6.14 23.99
CA THR A 134 -2.10 -6.01 22.55
C THR A 134 -2.97 -6.95 21.73
N VAL A 135 -3.09 -8.22 22.15
CA VAL A 135 -3.99 -9.20 21.52
C VAL A 135 -5.45 -8.73 21.58
N LYS A 136 -5.89 -8.24 22.76
CA LYS A 136 -7.24 -7.68 22.93
C LYS A 136 -7.51 -6.52 21.97
N ASN A 137 -6.57 -5.57 21.85
CA ASN A 137 -6.73 -4.41 20.98
C ASN A 137 -6.81 -4.83 19.51
N ILE A 138 -5.92 -5.71 19.06
CA ILE A 138 -5.88 -6.22 17.67
C ILE A 138 -7.19 -6.91 17.30
N VAL A 139 -7.64 -7.84 18.13
CA VAL A 139 -8.86 -8.64 17.87
C VAL A 139 -10.11 -7.76 17.94
N LYS A 140 -10.16 -6.79 18.88
CA LYS A 140 -11.25 -5.82 18.99
C LYS A 140 -11.30 -4.83 17.82
N GLU A 141 -10.16 -4.32 17.36
CA GLU A 141 -10.07 -3.45 16.17
C GLU A 141 -10.57 -4.16 14.90
N ALA A 142 -10.41 -5.49 14.84
CA ALA A 142 -10.92 -6.29 13.73
C ALA A 142 -12.41 -6.68 13.86
N GLY A 143 -13.09 -6.22 14.93
CA GLY A 143 -14.51 -6.50 15.16
C GLY A 143 -14.81 -7.96 15.50
N ILE A 144 -13.80 -8.74 15.92
CA ILE A 144 -13.98 -10.13 16.31
C ILE A 144 -14.25 -10.17 17.80
N GLU A 145 -15.46 -10.57 18.19
CA GLU A 145 -15.77 -10.86 19.59
C GLU A 145 -15.21 -12.24 19.94
N PRO A 146 -14.25 -12.36 20.88
CA PRO A 146 -13.80 -13.66 21.34
C PRO A 146 -14.94 -14.35 22.08
N SER A 147 -15.00 -15.68 21.93
CA SER A 147 -16.13 -16.49 22.40
C SER A 147 -16.56 -16.16 23.83
N PRO A 148 -17.85 -15.79 24.03
CA PRO A 148 -18.45 -15.66 25.35
C PRO A 148 -19.02 -17.03 25.74
N LYS A 149 -18.21 -17.91 26.32
CA LYS A 149 -18.73 -19.13 26.96
C LYS A 149 -17.79 -19.59 28.07
N ARG A 150 -18.07 -19.12 29.28
CA ARG A 150 -17.80 -19.92 30.48
C ARG A 150 -18.92 -20.95 30.54
N SER A 151 -18.67 -22.17 30.08
CA SER A 151 -19.43 -23.31 30.59
C SER A 151 -18.77 -23.74 31.89
N THR A 152 -19.61 -23.84 32.91
CA THR A 152 -19.39 -24.47 34.21
C THR A 152 -18.63 -25.80 34.07
N GLY A 153 -17.84 -26.11 35.10
CA GLY A 153 -16.75 -27.07 35.04
C GLY A 153 -17.07 -28.45 34.47
N THR A 154 -16.09 -29.00 33.75
CA THR A 154 -15.87 -30.44 33.69
C THR A 154 -14.39 -30.65 33.47
N TRP A 155 -13.68 -30.97 34.55
CA TRP A 155 -12.24 -31.25 34.55
C TRP A 155 -11.87 -32.54 33.78
N GLU A 156 -12.85 -33.25 33.20
CA GLU A 156 -12.65 -34.57 32.60
C GLU A 156 -12.26 -34.55 31.11
N ILE A 157 -12.53 -33.46 30.37
CA ILE A 157 -12.27 -33.42 28.92
C ILE A 157 -10.76 -33.28 28.61
N ILE A 158 -9.97 -32.72 29.52
CA ILE A 158 -8.52 -32.52 29.32
C ILE A 158 -7.76 -33.85 29.37
N HIS A 159 -8.28 -34.88 30.06
CA HIS A 159 -7.62 -36.17 30.12
C HIS A 159 -7.84 -37.03 28.86
N PHE A 160 -8.91 -36.76 28.09
CA PHE A 160 -9.27 -37.58 26.93
C PHE A 160 -8.47 -37.22 25.66
N LEU A 161 -8.03 -35.97 25.51
CA LEU A 161 -7.28 -35.51 24.33
C LEU A 161 -5.75 -35.65 24.43
N ASN A 162 -5.19 -35.87 25.64
CA ASN A 162 -3.75 -36.10 25.81
C ASN A 162 -3.33 -37.57 25.61
N HIS A 163 -4.25 -38.53 25.73
CA HIS A 163 -3.94 -39.96 25.64
C HIS A 163 -3.86 -40.51 24.20
N THR A 164 -4.50 -39.88 23.21
CA THR A 164 -4.63 -40.45 21.86
C THR A 164 -3.51 -40.09 20.88
N VAL A 165 -2.61 -39.16 21.24
CA VAL A 165 -1.55 -38.67 20.32
C VAL A 165 -0.14 -39.13 20.74
N TYR A 166 0.08 -39.60 21.97
CA TYR A 166 1.39 -40.08 22.45
C TYR A 166 1.58 -41.60 22.39
N ARG A 167 1.04 -42.28 21.35
CA ARG A 167 1.30 -43.73 21.13
C ARG A 167 1.54 -44.12 19.67
N ARG A 168 2.33 -43.33 18.95
CA ARG A 168 2.97 -43.80 17.72
C ARG A 168 4.21 -42.96 17.44
N ASN A 169 5.33 -43.63 17.20
CA ASN A 169 6.65 -43.12 16.80
C ASN A 169 7.69 -43.07 17.93
N GLU A 170 8.03 -44.24 18.46
CA GLU A 170 9.45 -44.55 18.68
C GLU A 170 10.02 -45.11 17.37
N PRO A 171 11.23 -44.65 16.97
CA PRO A 171 12.19 -45.58 16.43
C PRO A 171 13.44 -45.59 17.30
N SER A 172 13.81 -46.80 17.70
CA SER A 172 15.14 -47.18 18.15
C SER A 172 16.18 -46.89 17.07
N ILE A 173 17.34 -46.36 17.48
CA ILE A 173 18.72 -46.73 17.08
C ILE A 173 19.68 -45.56 17.41
N THR A 174 20.46 -45.78 18.47
CA THR A 174 21.93 -45.69 18.52
C THR A 174 22.65 -44.63 17.66
N ALA A 175 23.25 -43.62 18.29
CA ALA A 175 24.66 -43.21 18.08
C ALA A 175 25.04 -41.98 18.95
N ALA A 176 26.21 -42.12 19.58
CA ALA A 176 27.09 -41.16 20.25
C ALA A 176 26.91 -39.66 19.94
N TRP A 177 27.06 -38.80 20.95
CA TRP A 177 28.21 -37.89 21.14
C TRP A 177 28.25 -37.36 22.61
N PRO A 178 29.43 -37.06 23.17
CA PRO A 178 29.67 -36.94 24.61
C PRO A 178 29.50 -35.50 25.10
N ILE A 179 28.97 -35.34 26.32
CA ILE A 179 29.06 -34.06 27.05
C ILE A 179 30.13 -34.25 28.12
N ASN A 180 31.34 -33.79 27.78
CA ASN A 180 32.45 -33.65 28.72
C ASN A 180 32.15 -32.45 29.63
N ASN A 181 31.82 -32.72 30.89
CA ASN A 181 31.71 -31.70 31.94
C ASN A 181 33.02 -31.74 32.74
N HIS A 182 33.98 -30.89 32.39
CA HIS A 182 35.11 -30.61 33.28
C HIS A 182 34.63 -29.70 34.41
N SER A 183 34.53 -30.33 35.58
CA SER A 183 34.92 -29.86 36.92
C SER A 183 34.73 -28.38 37.26
N ARG A 184 33.85 -28.14 38.23
CA ARG A 184 34.21 -27.25 39.35
C ARG A 184 35.25 -27.98 40.19
N ASP A 185 36.26 -27.26 40.65
CA ASP A 185 36.48 -27.02 42.08
C ASP A 185 37.74 -26.16 42.24
N LEU A 186 37.53 -24.88 42.54
CA LEU A 186 38.10 -24.09 43.65
C LEU A 186 37.53 -22.67 43.59
#